data_AF-A0A8T5U2J8-F1
#
_entry.id   AF-A0A8T5U2J8-F1
#
_cell.length_a   1.000
_cell.length_b   1.000
_cell.length_c   1.000
_cell.angle_alpha   90.00
_cell.angle_beta   90.00
_cell.angle_gamma   90.00
#
_symmetry.space_group_name_H-M   'P 1'
#
loop_
_entity.id
_entity.type
_entity.pdbx_description
1 polymer ?
#
loop_
_entity_poly.entity_id
_entity_poly.type
_entity_poly.pdbx_seq_one_letter_code
_entity_poly.pdbx_strand_id
1 'polypeptide(L)' 'MVLFDYFEEMLDGFEFWIAFGSLVGIFGLLIGIMLAVWGGSRLRYKMLGVIIASFVLIAICGFDTGFKYFRIFR' A
#
# COMPACT_ATOMS: atom_id res chain seq x y z
N MET A 1 -26.21 -4.20 20.33
CA MET A 1 -25.12 -3.72 21.22
C MET A 1 -23.89 -4.59 20.99
N VAL A 2 -23.91 -5.91 21.24
CA VAL A 2 -22.74 -6.79 20.96
C VAL A 2 -22.35 -6.92 19.48
N LEU A 3 -23.32 -6.95 18.57
CA LEU A 3 -23.04 -7.03 17.11
C LEU A 3 -22.34 -5.77 16.58
N PHE A 4 -22.63 -4.59 17.14
CA PHE A 4 -22.01 -3.34 16.72
C PHE A 4 -20.55 -3.24 17.19
N ASP A 5 -20.25 -3.67 18.43
CA ASP A 5 -18.87 -3.77 18.93
C ASP A 5 -18.00 -4.68 18.05
N TYR A 6 -18.54 -5.83 17.61
CA TYR A 6 -17.80 -6.74 16.70
C TYR A 6 -17.49 -6.12 15.34
N PHE A 7 -18.42 -5.31 14.80
CA PHE A 7 -18.18 -4.59 13.55
C PHE A 7 -17.14 -3.48 13.73
N GLU A 8 -17.12 -2.84 14.90
CA GLU A 8 -16.19 -1.76 15.24
C GLU A 8 -14.75 -2.29 15.39
N GLU A 9 -14.55 -3.40 16.12
CA GLU A 9 -13.24 -4.08 16.19
C GLU A 9 -12.79 -4.63 14.83
N MET A 10 -13.71 -5.15 14.01
CA MET A 10 -13.36 -5.56 12.64
C MET A 10 -12.93 -4.37 11.77
N LEU A 11 -13.60 -3.23 11.90
CA LEU A 11 -13.27 -2.01 11.16
C LEU A 11 -11.85 -1.51 11.49
N ASP A 12 -11.48 -1.52 12.77
CA ASP A 12 -10.11 -1.21 13.22
C ASP A 12 -9.07 -2.21 12.64
N GLY A 13 -9.44 -3.49 12.56
CA GLY A 13 -8.60 -4.51 11.93
C GLY A 13 -8.39 -4.27 10.42
N PHE A 14 -9.44 -3.88 9.70
CA PHE A 14 -9.34 -3.51 8.29
C PHE A 14 -8.49 -2.27 8.08
N GLU A 15 -8.60 -1.29 8.96
CA GLU A 15 -7.78 -0.07 8.92
C GLU A 15 -6.29 -0.38 9.09
N PHE A 16 -5.94 -1.28 10.01
CA PHE A 16 -4.58 -1.78 10.15
C PHE A 16 -4.07 -2.47 8.89
N TRP A 17 -4.91 -3.29 8.24
CA TRP A 17 -4.55 -3.97 6.99
C TRP A 17 -4.33 -3.01 5.82
N ILE A 18 -5.11 -1.94 5.74
CA ILE A 18 -4.93 -0.89 4.72
C ILE A 18 -3.61 -0.14 4.96
N ALA A 19 -3.32 0.23 6.21
CA ALA A 19 -2.04 0.83 6.58
C ALA A 19 -0.84 -0.08 6.27
N PHE A 20 -0.97 -1.38 6.56
CA PHE A 20 0.04 -2.38 6.22
C PHE A 20 0.21 -2.52 4.71
N GLY A 21 -0.88 -2.48 3.94
CA GLY A 21 -0.85 -2.50 2.47
C GLY A 21 -0.10 -1.31 1.87
N SER A 22 -0.24 -0.12 2.44
CA SER A 22 0.53 1.07 2.05
C SER A 22 2.04 0.90 2.29
N LEU A 23 2.42 0.37 3.46
CA LEU A 23 3.83 0.05 3.78
C LEU A 23 4.41 -0.96 2.79
N VAL A 24 3.70 -2.06 2.52
CA VAL A 24 4.11 -3.08 1.55
C VAL A 24 4.25 -2.47 0.15
N GLY A 25 3.32 -1.58 -0.23
CA GLY A 25 3.40 -0.82 -1.48
C GLY A 25 4.70 -0.01 -1.59
N ILE A 26 5.04 0.78 -0.56
CA ILE A 26 6.26 1.60 -0.51
C ILE A 26 7.52 0.72 -0.58
N PHE A 27 7.58 -0.35 0.21
CA PHE A 27 8.71 -1.30 0.16
C PHE A 27 8.85 -1.98 -1.20
N GLY A 28 7.73 -2.39 -1.81
CA GLY A 28 7.71 -2.97 -3.15
C GLY A 28 8.20 -1.99 -4.21
N LEU A 29 7.85 -0.71 -4.08
CA LEU A 29 8.29 0.34 -4.99
C LEU A 29 9.80 0.61 -4.83
N LEU A 30 10.30 0.67 -3.60
CA LEU A 30 11.73 0.82 -3.31
C LEU A 30 12.56 -0.34 -3.90
N ILE A 31 12.12 -1.58 -3.66
CA ILE A 31 12.76 -2.79 -4.21
C ILE A 31 12.68 -2.80 -5.74
N GLY A 32 11.54 -2.43 -6.29
CA GLY A 32 11.31 -2.32 -7.74
C GLY A 32 12.27 -1.34 -8.40
N ILE A 33 12.46 -0.16 -7.81
CA ILE A 33 13.41 0.86 -8.32
C ILE A 33 14.86 0.39 -8.15
N MET A 34 15.25 -0.12 -6.97
CA MET A 34 16.61 -0.61 -6.72
C MET A 34 17.03 -1.64 -7.77
N LEU A 35 16.17 -2.62 -8.01
CA LEU A 35 16.46 -3.69 -8.96
C LEU A 35 16.23 -3.26 -10.43
N ALA A 36 15.46 -2.22 -10.72
CA ALA A 36 15.39 -1.62 -12.06
C ALA A 36 16.70 -0.88 -12.44
N VAL A 37 17.35 -0.26 -11.44
CA VAL A 37 18.64 0.43 -11.60
C VAL A 37 19.79 -0.57 -11.62
N TRP A 38 19.80 -1.58 -10.75
CA TRP A 38 20.91 -2.53 -10.60
C TRP A 38 20.77 -3.83 -11.42
N GLY A 39 19.56 -4.17 -11.86
CA GLY A 39 19.25 -5.43 -12.55
C GLY A 39 19.52 -5.40 -14.05
N GLY A 40 19.96 -6.54 -14.59
CA GLY A 40 20.20 -6.72 -16.04
C GLY A 40 18.94 -6.60 -16.90
N SER A 41 19.12 -6.41 -18.22
CA SER A 41 18.02 -6.05 -19.15
C SER A 41 16.83 -7.01 -19.14
N ARG A 42 17.05 -8.30 -18.86
CA ARG A 42 16.01 -9.34 -18.80
C ARG A 42 15.11 -9.22 -17.56
N LEU A 43 15.64 -8.73 -16.45
CA LEU A 43 14.88 -8.51 -15.21
C LEU A 43 14.03 -7.25 -15.28
N ARG A 44 14.53 -6.20 -15.94
CA ARG A 44 13.86 -4.89 -16.06
C ARG A 44 12.40 -4.97 -16.52
N TYR A 45 12.08 -5.81 -17.51
CA TYR A 45 10.70 -5.94 -18.00
C TYR A 45 9.75 -6.55 -16.95
N LYS A 46 10.20 -7.58 -16.22
CA LYS A 46 9.40 -8.15 -15.13
C LYS A 46 9.26 -7.19 -13.95
N MET A 47 10.27 -6.35 -13.73
CA MET A 47 10.28 -5.39 -12.61
C MET A 47 9.41 -4.17 -12.84
N LEU A 48 9.19 -3.77 -14.09
CA LEU A 48 8.17 -2.76 -14.41
C LEU A 48 6.78 -3.17 -13.91
N GLY A 49 6.44 -4.46 -14.02
CA GLY A 49 5.18 -4.99 -13.47
C GLY A 49 5.09 -4.83 -11.95
N VAL A 50 6.18 -5.06 -11.22
CA VAL A 50 6.26 -4.88 -9.77
C VAL A 50 6.09 -3.40 -9.40
N ILE A 51 6.78 -2.50 -10.10
CA ILE A 51 6.67 -1.05 -9.86
C ILE A 51 5.23 -0.58 -10.08
N ILE A 52 4.58 -1.00 -11.16
CA ILE A 52 3.20 -0.63 -11.47
C ILE A 52 2.23 -1.17 -10.40
N ALA A 53 2.37 -2.45 -10.02
CA ALA A 53 1.54 -3.05 -8.99
C ALA A 53 1.71 -2.33 -7.63
N SER A 54 2.95 -1.99 -7.27
CA SER A 54 3.23 -1.20 -6.06
C SER A 54 2.63 0.21 -6.15
N PHE A 55 2.66 0.86 -7.30
CA PHE A 55 2.04 2.17 -7.50
C PHE A 55 0.53 2.13 -7.31
N VAL A 56 -0.13 1.09 -7.83
CA VAL A 56 -1.58 0.86 -7.66
C VAL A 56 -1.92 0.57 -6.19
N LEU A 57 -1.11 -0.27 -5.52
CA LEU A 57 -1.26 -0.56 -4.08
C LEU A 57 -1.13 0.71 -3.23
N ILE A 58 -0.16 1.57 -3.51
CA ILE A 58 -0.01 2.86 -2.81
C ILE A 58 -1.17 3.80 -3.16
N ALA A 59 -1.62 3.84 -4.42
CA ALA A 59 -2.73 4.70 -4.79
C ALA A 59 -4.04 4.31 -4.09
N ILE A 60 -4.28 3.01 -3.86
CA ILE A 60 -5.49 2.55 -3.17
C ILE A 60 -5.30 2.66 -1.65
N CYS A 61 -4.27 2.01 -1.10
CA CYS A 61 -4.07 1.92 0.35
C CYS A 61 -3.49 3.23 0.95
N GLY A 62 -2.63 3.91 0.20
CA GLY A 62 -2.00 5.17 0.59
C GLY A 62 -2.93 6.38 0.48
N PHE A 63 -3.92 6.36 -0.43
CA PHE A 63 -4.93 7.42 -0.51
C PHE A 63 -5.94 7.32 0.63
N ASP A 64 -6.36 6.10 0.98
CA ASP A 64 -7.28 5.85 2.10
C ASP A 64 -6.63 6.22 3.45
N THR A 65 -5.39 5.78 3.66
CA THR A 65 -4.60 6.17 4.84
C THR A 65 -4.19 7.64 4.83
N GLY A 66 -3.86 8.21 3.67
CA GLY A 66 -3.54 9.63 3.50
C GLY A 66 -4.72 10.54 3.86
N PHE A 67 -5.93 10.23 3.39
CA PHE A 67 -7.13 10.99 3.77
C PHE A 67 -7.40 10.94 5.28
N LYS A 68 -7.21 9.78 5.89
CA LYS A 68 -7.54 9.54 7.30
C LYS A 68 -6.50 10.13 8.27
N TYR A 69 -5.21 10.03 7.95
CA TYR A 69 -4.12 10.52 8.81
C TYR A 69 -3.65 11.95 8.50
N PHE A 70 -3.65 12.40 7.23
CA PHE A 70 -3.16 13.74 6.90
C PHE A 70 -4.19 14.88 7.06
N ARG A 71 -5.44 14.60 7.45
CA ARG A 71 -6.45 15.63 7.77
C ARG A 71 -6.49 16.80 6.75
N ILE A 72 -6.32 16.53 5.45
CA ILE A 72 -6.34 17.59 4.42
C ILE A 72 -7.72 18.28 4.35
N PHE A 73 -8.76 17.68 4.95
CA PHE A 73 -10.04 18.30 5.23
C PHE A 73 -10.32 18.38 6.76
N ARG A 74 -9.59 19.21 7.49
CA ARG A 74 -10.13 19.87 8.70
C ARG A 74 -9.42 21.18 9.00
#